data_AF-A0A0S8KX93-F1
#
_entry.id   AF-A0A0S8KX93-F1
#
_cell.length_a   1.000
_cell.length_b   1.000
_cell.length_c   1.000
_cell.angle_alpha   90.00
_cell.angle_beta   90.00
_cell.angle_gamma   90.00
#
_symmetry.space_group_name_H-M   'P 1'
#
loop_
_entity.id
_entity.type
_entity.pdbx_description
1 polymer ?
#
loop_
_entity_poly.entity_id
_entity_poly.type
_entity_poly.pdbx_seq_one_letter_code
_entity_poly.pdbx_strand_id
1 'polypeptide(L)'
;MSPLRVGLALTALCVLFAVSAARAADDARGATPPPGKVLVFVFRSERDPMSTIVPVSVNSERIGELANGTFATATVKPGTTFLRAGDRVLTTLSLEVEANKSYFVWIEAIPGVLPVRSEMRLVSESAGRRSLEQSRFVGASTAVVAVPPVPQPVQAAMPASQESWPASAPPGSTVSGRSWDIAIIPKASTFKLAESNQVVAGLASNINPTSRPVFGLEVEWRSDFGVALGGEIFYYKNELTVAGPPPLRAEQEVLAFTANGKYYFRAASWFYPFLGAGIGFTDTKYSGGISGDSSGFAYQGLAGMEIRPLRHVGLYLSYKQLLSTTEDKAGEKVKVGGRAFMGGMSIIF
;
A
#
# COMPACT_ATOMS: atom_id res chain seq x y z
N MET A 1 20.16 -27.66 -16.31
CA MET A 1 19.74 -27.64 -14.89
C MET A 1 18.22 -27.61 -14.86
N SER A 2 17.59 -28.60 -14.22
CA SER A 2 16.18 -28.99 -14.42
C SER A 2 15.16 -28.05 -13.77
N PRO A 3 14.06 -27.64 -14.46
CA PRO A 3 13.05 -26.67 -14.01
C PRO A 3 12.14 -27.17 -12.87
N LEU A 4 12.27 -28.43 -12.47
CA LEU A 4 11.37 -29.10 -11.53
C LEU A 4 11.53 -28.67 -10.06
N ARG A 5 12.61 -27.96 -9.70
CA ARG A 5 12.91 -27.58 -8.31
C ARG A 5 12.40 -26.19 -7.90
N VAL A 6 11.99 -25.36 -8.85
CA VAL A 6 11.47 -24.00 -8.56
C VAL A 6 9.96 -24.02 -8.25
N GLY A 7 9.22 -24.97 -8.82
CA GLY A 7 7.76 -25.10 -8.59
C GLY A 7 7.37 -25.57 -7.17
N LEU A 8 8.25 -26.30 -6.48
CA LEU A 8 7.98 -26.83 -5.14
C LEU A 8 8.15 -25.78 -4.02
N ALA A 9 9.00 -24.77 -4.25
CA ALA A 9 9.21 -23.69 -3.28
C ALA A 9 8.07 -22.64 -3.31
N LEU A 10 7.49 -22.39 -4.49
CA LEU A 10 6.42 -21.39 -4.67
C LEU A 10 5.06 -21.89 -4.14
N THR A 11 4.79 -23.20 -4.25
CA THR A 11 3.57 -23.84 -3.71
C THR A 11 3.61 -23.95 -2.18
N ALA A 12 4.77 -24.23 -1.59
CA ALA A 12 4.93 -24.25 -0.12
C ALA A 12 4.67 -22.87 0.51
N LEU A 13 5.08 -21.78 -0.17
CA LEU A 13 4.87 -20.43 0.33
C LEU A 13 3.39 -20.00 0.29
N CYS A 14 2.67 -20.29 -0.81
CA CYS A 14 1.22 -20.01 -0.90
C CYS A 14 0.38 -20.80 0.11
N VAL A 15 0.73 -22.06 0.40
CA VAL A 15 0.02 -22.88 1.39
C VAL A 15 0.28 -22.35 2.81
N LEU A 16 1.51 -21.92 3.14
CA LEU A 16 1.82 -21.35 4.45
C LEU A 16 1.07 -20.04 4.73
N PHE A 17 0.94 -19.14 3.74
CA PHE A 17 0.18 -17.89 3.88
C PHE A 17 -1.34 -18.12 4.01
N ALA A 18 -1.90 -19.09 3.27
CA ALA A 18 -3.32 -19.41 3.35
C ALA A 18 -3.70 -20.02 4.72
N VAL A 19 -2.86 -20.91 5.25
CA VAL A 19 -3.08 -21.56 6.55
C VAL A 19 -2.95 -20.57 7.71
N SER A 20 -1.98 -19.63 7.67
CA SER A 20 -1.85 -18.61 8.72
C SER A 20 -3.02 -17.63 8.75
N ALA A 21 -3.52 -17.22 7.58
CA ALA A 21 -4.65 -16.31 7.48
C ALA A 21 -5.98 -16.95 7.94
N ALA A 22 -6.20 -18.23 7.59
CA ALA A 22 -7.37 -18.99 8.05
C ALA A 22 -7.36 -19.16 9.57
N ARG A 23 -6.20 -19.53 10.14
CA ARG A 23 -6.04 -19.73 11.58
C ARG A 23 -6.19 -18.43 12.37
N ALA A 24 -5.62 -17.32 11.90
CA ALA A 24 -5.82 -16.00 12.50
C ALA A 24 -7.30 -15.55 12.44
N ALA A 25 -8.01 -15.91 11.37
CA ALA A 25 -9.44 -15.61 11.26
C ALA A 25 -10.28 -16.47 12.21
N ASP A 26 -9.99 -17.76 12.35
CA ASP A 26 -10.70 -18.65 13.27
C ASP A 26 -10.45 -18.28 14.73
N ASP A 27 -9.21 -17.97 15.10
CA ASP A 27 -8.84 -17.46 16.42
C ASP A 27 -9.58 -16.15 16.74
N ALA A 28 -9.70 -15.24 15.76
CA ALA A 28 -10.43 -13.99 15.92
C ALA A 28 -11.95 -14.19 16.05
N ARG A 29 -12.57 -15.08 15.25
CA ARG A 29 -14.01 -15.38 15.32
C ARG A 29 -14.41 -16.02 16.65
N GLY A 30 -13.53 -16.88 17.19
CA GLY A 30 -13.72 -17.56 18.47
C GLY A 30 -13.33 -16.72 19.69
N ALA A 31 -12.77 -15.52 19.49
CA ALA A 31 -12.23 -14.72 20.58
C ALA A 31 -13.31 -14.34 21.61
N THR A 32 -12.92 -14.41 22.88
CA THR A 32 -13.68 -13.95 24.04
C THR A 32 -13.02 -12.71 24.64
N PRO A 33 -13.77 -11.83 25.32
CA PRO A 33 -13.21 -10.62 25.89
C PRO A 33 -12.14 -10.97 26.95
N PRO A 34 -10.97 -10.31 26.92
CA PRO A 34 -9.98 -10.49 27.97
C PRO A 34 -10.54 -10.08 29.34
N PRO A 35 -10.07 -10.68 30.45
CA PRO A 35 -10.55 -10.36 31.79
C PRO A 35 -10.46 -8.84 32.08
N GLY A 36 -11.57 -8.25 32.54
CA GLY A 36 -11.69 -6.83 32.84
C GLY A 36 -11.71 -5.91 31.61
N LYS A 37 -11.79 -6.47 30.39
CA LYS A 37 -11.85 -5.73 29.12
C LYS A 37 -13.14 -6.07 28.37
N VAL A 38 -13.38 -5.33 27.31
CA VAL A 38 -14.49 -5.53 26.38
C VAL A 38 -13.91 -5.89 25.03
N LEU A 39 -14.56 -6.79 24.30
CA LEU A 39 -14.24 -7.10 22.91
C LEU A 39 -15.32 -6.55 21.99
N VAL A 40 -14.94 -5.78 20.99
CA VAL A 40 -15.86 -5.21 20.00
C VAL A 40 -15.55 -5.80 18.64
N PHE A 41 -16.52 -6.48 18.05
CA PHE A 41 -16.49 -6.95 16.68
C PHE A 41 -17.14 -5.90 15.79
N VAL A 42 -16.46 -5.50 14.71
CA VAL A 42 -17.02 -4.60 13.72
C VAL A 42 -16.94 -5.27 12.36
N PHE A 43 -18.09 -5.41 11.69
CA PHE A 43 -18.18 -6.16 10.44
C PHE A 43 -19.06 -5.45 9.43
N ARG A 44 -18.74 -5.66 8.16
CA ARG A 44 -19.49 -5.09 7.04
C ARG A 44 -20.06 -6.21 6.19
N SER A 45 -21.38 -6.17 6.00
CA SER A 45 -22.11 -7.16 5.22
C SER A 45 -23.35 -6.52 4.61
N GLU A 46 -23.35 -6.26 3.31
CA GLU A 46 -24.46 -5.67 2.56
C GLU A 46 -25.20 -6.73 1.73
N ARG A 47 -26.50 -6.50 1.52
CA ARG A 47 -27.31 -7.31 0.59
C ARG A 47 -27.03 -6.94 -0.87
N ASP A 48 -26.81 -5.65 -1.13
CA ASP A 48 -26.38 -5.10 -2.42
C ASP A 48 -24.91 -4.66 -2.32
N PRO A 49 -23.96 -5.49 -2.80
CA PRO A 49 -22.54 -5.29 -2.52
C PRO A 49 -21.98 -4.06 -3.23
N MET A 50 -21.42 -3.13 -2.44
CA MET A 50 -20.67 -1.99 -2.96
C MET A 50 -19.16 -2.25 -2.86
N SER A 51 -18.43 -2.05 -3.96
CA SER A 51 -16.96 -2.18 -4.03
C SER A 51 -16.18 -1.08 -3.28
N THR A 52 -16.83 -0.36 -2.37
CA THR A 52 -16.21 0.63 -1.48
C THR A 52 -15.41 -0.07 -0.39
N ILE A 53 -14.47 0.63 0.24
CA ILE A 53 -13.79 0.19 1.47
C ILE A 53 -14.13 1.21 2.56
N VAL A 54 -14.53 0.73 3.74
CA VAL A 54 -14.94 1.60 4.86
C VAL A 54 -13.88 1.52 5.97
N PRO A 55 -13.08 2.56 6.21
CA PRO A 55 -12.16 2.57 7.33
C PRO A 55 -12.95 2.66 8.65
N VAL A 56 -12.50 1.93 9.67
CA VAL A 56 -13.14 1.89 10.98
C VAL A 56 -12.12 2.19 12.07
N SER A 57 -12.53 3.02 13.02
CA SER A 57 -11.76 3.34 14.23
C SER A 57 -12.60 3.16 15.49
N VAL A 58 -11.96 2.77 16.58
CA VAL A 58 -12.54 2.64 17.93
C VAL A 58 -11.69 3.46 18.89
N ASN A 59 -12.29 4.39 19.63
CA ASN A 59 -11.61 5.29 20.57
C ASN A 59 -10.41 6.02 19.93
N SER A 60 -10.57 6.47 18.68
CA SER A 60 -9.56 7.11 17.84
C SER A 60 -8.44 6.20 17.32
N GLU A 61 -8.47 4.90 17.62
CA GLU A 61 -7.53 3.92 17.06
C GLU A 61 -8.15 3.23 15.85
N ARG A 62 -7.44 3.21 14.72
CA ARG A 62 -7.90 2.55 13.50
C ARG A 62 -7.79 1.04 13.65
N ILE A 63 -8.90 0.32 13.50
CA ILE A 63 -8.96 -1.12 13.73
C ILE A 63 -8.97 -1.94 12.43
N GLY A 64 -9.24 -1.29 11.30
CA GLY A 64 -9.19 -1.93 10.00
C GLY A 64 -9.92 -1.16 8.90
N GLU A 65 -9.84 -1.71 7.70
CA GLU A 65 -10.55 -1.28 6.49
C GLU A 65 -11.51 -2.39 6.07
N LEU A 66 -12.81 -2.09 6.12
CA LEU A 66 -13.85 -3.08 5.86
C LEU A 66 -14.33 -3.01 4.40
N ALA A 67 -13.97 -4.01 3.61
CA ALA A 67 -14.67 -4.37 2.39
C ALA A 67 -15.98 -5.12 2.73
N ASN A 68 -16.90 -5.27 1.77
CA ASN A 68 -18.07 -6.11 2.00
C ASN A 68 -17.65 -7.55 2.33
N GLY A 69 -18.24 -8.16 3.36
CA GLY A 69 -17.91 -9.50 3.83
C GLY A 69 -16.61 -9.56 4.65
N THR A 70 -16.24 -8.47 5.35
CA THR A 70 -15.04 -8.45 6.21
C THR A 70 -15.34 -7.97 7.62
N PHE A 71 -14.49 -8.36 8.58
CA PHE A 71 -14.61 -7.94 9.97
C PHE A 71 -13.26 -7.67 10.64
N ALA A 72 -13.29 -6.78 11.64
CA ALA A 72 -12.18 -6.45 12.52
C ALA A 72 -12.61 -6.54 13.98
N THR A 73 -11.64 -6.61 14.90
CA THR A 73 -11.89 -6.70 16.34
C THR A 73 -11.12 -5.65 17.13
N ALA A 74 -11.69 -5.15 18.21
CA ALA A 74 -11.03 -4.18 19.10
C ALA A 74 -11.21 -4.58 20.56
N THR A 75 -10.13 -4.60 21.33
CA THR A 75 -10.20 -4.73 22.80
C THR A 75 -10.21 -3.35 23.42
N VAL A 76 -11.25 -3.02 24.20
CA VAL A 76 -11.43 -1.70 24.82
C VAL A 76 -11.60 -1.79 26.33
N LYS A 77 -11.45 -0.66 27.01
CA LYS A 77 -11.82 -0.52 28.43
C LYS A 77 -13.35 -0.45 28.57
N PRO A 78 -13.92 -0.94 29.68
CA PRO A 78 -15.33 -0.69 30.01
C PRO A 78 -15.63 0.81 30.12
N GLY A 79 -16.88 1.19 29.83
CA GLY A 79 -17.37 2.57 29.80
C GLY A 79 -17.73 3.04 28.38
N THR A 80 -17.80 4.35 28.18
CA THR A 80 -18.16 4.94 26.88
C THR A 80 -17.09 4.65 25.83
N THR A 81 -17.48 4.01 24.74
CA THR A 81 -16.63 3.73 23.56
C THR A 81 -17.20 4.41 22.33
N PHE A 82 -16.34 5.06 21.55
CA PHE A 82 -16.70 5.75 20.31
C PHE A 82 -16.19 4.98 19.10
N LEU A 83 -17.11 4.58 18.23
CA LEU A 83 -16.79 4.02 16.92
C LEU A 83 -16.94 5.09 15.86
N ARG A 84 -16.02 5.10 14.89
CA ARG A 84 -16.08 5.97 13.72
C ARG A 84 -15.88 5.14 12.46
N ALA A 85 -16.70 5.39 11.44
CA ALA A 85 -16.61 4.72 10.16
C ALA A 85 -16.74 5.71 9.00
N GLY A 86 -15.95 5.51 7.95
CA GLY A 86 -15.92 6.37 6.76
C GLY A 86 -14.64 7.21 6.64
N ASP A 87 -14.39 7.73 5.45
CA ASP A 87 -13.25 8.60 5.12
C ASP A 87 -13.69 10.07 5.11
N ARG A 88 -14.49 10.45 4.10
CA ARG A 88 -14.90 11.85 3.87
C ARG A 88 -16.08 12.30 4.71
N VAL A 89 -16.97 11.37 5.06
CA VAL A 89 -18.12 11.60 5.94
C VAL A 89 -18.06 10.54 7.03
N LEU A 90 -17.73 10.99 8.24
CA LEU A 90 -17.59 10.11 9.40
C LEU A 90 -18.94 9.88 10.05
N THR A 91 -19.37 8.62 10.06
CA THR A 91 -20.45 8.17 10.95
C THR A 91 -19.82 7.85 12.29
N THR A 92 -20.44 8.32 13.38
CA THR A 92 -19.98 8.05 14.75
C THR A 92 -21.09 7.32 15.51
N LEU A 93 -20.72 6.27 16.25
CA LEU A 93 -21.60 5.52 17.14
C LEU A 93 -20.97 5.48 18.53
N SER A 94 -21.67 5.97 19.55
CA SER A 94 -21.27 5.83 20.95
C SER A 94 -21.97 4.63 21.59
N LEU A 95 -21.20 3.79 22.26
CA LEU A 95 -21.69 2.62 22.99
C LEU A 95 -21.26 2.70 24.45
N GLU A 96 -22.16 2.37 25.37
CA GLU A 96 -21.78 2.04 26.75
C GLU A 96 -21.46 0.55 26.81
N VAL A 97 -20.21 0.22 27.13
CA VAL A 97 -19.74 -1.16 27.12
C VAL A 97 -19.31 -1.64 28.50
N GLU A 98 -19.70 -2.85 28.87
CA GLU A 98 -19.42 -3.44 30.17
C GLU A 98 -18.27 -4.44 30.11
N ALA A 99 -17.52 -4.54 31.22
CA ALA A 99 -16.43 -5.49 31.37
C ALA A 99 -16.86 -6.93 31.09
N ASN A 100 -15.97 -7.71 30.48
CA ASN A 100 -16.14 -9.12 30.16
C ASN A 100 -17.29 -9.41 29.17
N LYS A 101 -17.76 -8.42 28.40
CA LYS A 101 -18.77 -8.60 27.35
C LYS A 101 -18.20 -8.39 25.95
N SER A 102 -18.86 -9.01 24.96
CA SER A 102 -18.60 -8.79 23.54
C SER A 102 -19.73 -7.97 22.92
N TYR A 103 -19.39 -7.01 22.06
CA TYR A 103 -20.34 -6.19 21.34
C TYR A 103 -20.12 -6.34 19.82
N PHE A 104 -21.21 -6.31 19.05
CA PHE A 104 -21.19 -6.58 17.62
C PHE A 104 -21.78 -5.40 16.87
N VAL A 105 -20.96 -4.72 16.07
CA VAL A 105 -21.35 -3.53 15.31
C VAL A 105 -21.37 -3.87 13.84
N TRP A 106 -22.55 -3.73 13.25
CA TRP A 106 -22.73 -3.87 11.82
C TRP A 106 -22.57 -2.53 11.11
N ILE A 107 -21.85 -2.55 10.00
CA ILE A 107 -21.65 -1.42 9.10
C ILE A 107 -22.28 -1.72 7.74
N GLU A 108 -23.00 -0.74 7.22
CA GLU A 108 -23.57 -0.75 5.87
C GLU A 108 -23.17 0.53 5.12
N ALA A 109 -22.69 0.41 3.89
CA ALA A 109 -22.50 1.56 3.01
C ALA A 109 -23.82 1.88 2.29
N ILE A 110 -24.32 3.11 2.41
CA ILE A 110 -25.58 3.55 1.80
C ILE A 110 -25.36 3.69 0.28
N PRO A 111 -26.07 2.92 -0.57
CA PRO A 111 -25.97 3.06 -2.02
C PRO A 111 -26.52 4.42 -2.51
N GLY A 112 -25.96 4.96 -3.59
CA GLY A 112 -26.50 6.14 -4.28
C GLY A 112 -26.15 7.51 -3.67
N VAL A 113 -25.42 7.56 -2.56
CA VAL A 113 -24.96 8.82 -1.94
C VAL A 113 -23.47 9.04 -2.25
N LEU A 114 -23.12 10.19 -2.84
CA LEU A 114 -21.75 10.63 -3.04
C LEU A 114 -21.49 11.93 -2.24
N PRO A 115 -20.45 11.98 -1.40
CA PRO A 115 -19.54 10.89 -1.03
C PRO A 115 -20.25 9.76 -0.27
N VAL A 116 -19.71 8.53 -0.37
CA VAL A 116 -20.31 7.33 0.25
C VAL A 116 -20.47 7.53 1.74
N ARG A 117 -21.71 7.37 2.22
CA ARG A 117 -22.07 7.43 3.63
C ARG A 117 -22.21 6.02 4.20
N SER A 118 -21.85 5.84 5.46
CA SER A 118 -22.03 4.56 6.16
C SER A 118 -23.07 4.68 7.28
N GLU A 119 -23.80 3.61 7.56
CA GLU A 119 -24.58 3.46 8.79
C GLU A 119 -23.89 2.45 9.71
N MET A 120 -24.02 2.68 11.02
CA MET A 120 -23.54 1.77 12.04
C MET A 120 -24.65 1.45 13.02
N ARG A 121 -24.84 0.17 13.34
CA ARG A 121 -25.76 -0.27 14.39
C ARG A 121 -25.16 -1.35 15.25
N LEU A 122 -25.47 -1.30 16.55
CA LEU A 122 -25.24 -2.43 17.44
C LEU A 122 -26.27 -3.53 17.10
N VAL A 123 -25.80 -4.77 17.00
CA VAL A 123 -26.64 -5.95 16.79
C VAL A 123 -26.51 -6.94 17.94
N SER A 124 -27.43 -7.91 18.01
CA SER A 124 -27.34 -8.99 18.99
C SER A 124 -26.12 -9.88 18.72
N GLU A 125 -25.62 -10.54 19.76
CA GLU A 125 -24.52 -11.51 19.63
C GLU A 125 -24.84 -12.61 18.61
N SER A 126 -26.07 -13.16 18.64
CA SER A 126 -26.48 -14.20 17.69
C SER A 126 -26.48 -13.74 16.23
N ALA A 127 -26.86 -12.49 15.96
CA ALA A 127 -26.79 -11.90 14.62
C ALA A 127 -25.36 -11.57 14.19
N GLY A 128 -24.56 -11.06 15.14
CA GLY A 128 -23.14 -10.77 14.94
C GLY A 128 -22.34 -12.03 14.60
N ARG A 129 -22.43 -13.07 15.43
CA ARG A 129 -21.73 -14.36 15.23
C ARG A 129 -22.03 -14.98 13.87
N ARG A 130 -23.31 -15.02 13.46
CA ARG A 130 -23.72 -15.51 12.13
C ARG A 130 -23.07 -14.72 11.00
N SER A 131 -22.91 -13.40 11.16
CA SER A 131 -22.28 -12.55 10.16
C SER A 131 -20.76 -12.75 10.12
N LEU A 132 -20.12 -13.04 11.26
CA LEU A 132 -18.68 -13.35 11.34
C LEU A 132 -18.32 -14.68 10.67
N GLU A 133 -19.20 -15.68 10.75
CA GLU A 133 -19.03 -16.97 10.05
C GLU A 133 -18.91 -16.78 8.54
N GLN A 134 -19.59 -15.77 7.99
CA GLN A 134 -19.61 -15.45 6.57
C GLN A 134 -18.58 -14.38 6.17
N SER A 135 -17.85 -13.82 7.15
CA SER A 135 -16.94 -12.70 6.93
C SER A 135 -15.48 -13.10 7.06
N ARG A 136 -14.61 -12.44 6.30
CA ARG A 136 -13.14 -12.59 6.40
C ARG A 136 -12.55 -11.62 7.42
N PHE A 137 -11.65 -12.11 8.28
CA PHE A 137 -10.94 -11.27 9.23
C PHE A 137 -9.91 -10.35 8.54
N VAL A 138 -9.85 -9.09 8.96
CA VAL A 138 -8.92 -8.09 8.37
C VAL A 138 -8.07 -7.34 9.39
N GLY A 139 -8.27 -7.51 10.70
CA GLY A 139 -7.41 -6.85 11.69
C GLY A 139 -7.92 -6.88 13.13
N ALA A 140 -7.00 -6.80 14.08
CA ALA A 140 -7.28 -6.63 15.51
C ALA A 140 -6.50 -5.45 16.09
N SER A 141 -7.08 -4.80 17.09
CA SER A 141 -6.49 -3.67 17.81
C SER A 141 -6.75 -3.77 19.32
N THR A 142 -5.84 -3.22 20.12
CA THR A 142 -6.01 -3.04 21.57
C THR A 142 -6.14 -1.56 21.88
N ALA A 143 -7.35 -1.02 21.76
CA ALA A 143 -7.62 0.39 22.06
C ALA A 143 -7.57 0.66 23.57
N VAL A 144 -6.34 0.84 24.06
CA VAL A 144 -6.05 1.29 25.42
C VAL A 144 -5.69 2.77 25.35
N VAL A 145 -6.70 3.64 25.36
CA VAL A 145 -6.46 5.08 25.52
C VAL A 145 -5.90 5.34 26.92
N ALA A 146 -4.70 5.92 26.97
CA ALA A 146 -4.16 6.56 28.16
C ALA A 146 -4.94 7.86 28.39
N VAL A 147 -5.58 7.98 29.54
CA VAL A 147 -6.26 9.21 29.96
C VAL A 147 -5.16 10.25 30.24
N PRO A 148 -5.21 11.46 29.66
CA PRO A 148 -4.26 12.51 30.03
C PRO A 148 -4.46 12.88 31.51
N PRO A 149 -3.38 13.12 32.28
CA PRO A 149 -3.51 13.47 33.69
C PRO A 149 -4.19 14.84 33.82
N VAL A 150 -5.15 14.91 34.74
CA VAL A 150 -5.79 16.15 35.18
C VAL A 150 -4.70 17.14 35.64
N PRO A 151 -4.71 18.42 35.21
CA PRO A 151 -3.75 19.40 35.70
C PRO A 151 -3.99 19.65 37.19
N GLN A 152 -3.02 19.33 38.03
CA GLN A 152 -3.01 19.79 39.42
C GLN A 152 -2.71 21.30 39.46
N PRO A 153 -3.29 22.06 40.41
CA PRO A 153 -3.06 23.49 40.53
C PRO A 153 -1.59 23.78 40.86
N VAL A 154 -1.02 24.72 40.11
CA VAL A 154 0.35 25.19 40.23
C VAL A 154 0.54 25.86 41.59
N GLN A 155 1.40 25.29 42.44
CA GLN A 155 1.97 25.99 43.58
C GLN A 155 3.40 26.45 43.22
N ALA A 156 3.64 27.75 43.40
CA ALA A 156 4.85 28.43 42.99
C ALA A 156 5.98 28.38 44.04
N ALA A 157 7.22 28.53 43.53
CA ALA A 157 8.47 28.91 44.20
C ALA A 157 9.26 27.75 44.87
N MET A 158 10.58 27.54 44.69
CA MET A 158 11.74 28.36 44.26
C MET A 158 12.81 27.48 43.57
N PRO A 159 13.84 28.07 42.92
CA PRO A 159 14.92 27.33 42.26
C PRO A 159 16.07 27.02 43.23
N ALA A 160 16.59 25.80 43.18
CA ALA A 160 17.92 25.47 43.68
C ALA A 160 18.62 24.60 42.64
N SER A 161 19.70 25.15 42.10
CA SER A 161 20.60 24.56 41.13
C SER A 161 21.29 23.33 41.72
N GLN A 162 21.29 22.23 40.97
CA GLN A 162 22.36 21.24 41.07
C GLN A 162 22.62 20.64 39.68
N GLU A 163 23.72 21.09 39.07
CA GLU A 163 24.40 20.35 38.02
C GLU A 163 24.85 19.00 38.58
N SER A 164 24.41 17.92 37.95
CA SER A 164 25.20 16.71 37.82
C SER A 164 24.79 15.98 36.53
N TRP A 165 25.75 15.79 35.64
CA TRP A 165 25.72 14.70 34.66
C TRP A 165 26.79 13.68 35.09
N PRO A 166 26.75 12.41 34.67
CA PRO A 166 25.74 11.71 33.86
C PRO A 166 25.24 10.40 34.53
N ALA A 167 23.98 10.03 34.31
CA ALA A 167 23.54 8.65 34.48
C ALA A 167 22.83 8.21 33.20
N SER A 168 23.55 7.41 32.42
CA SER A 168 23.03 6.58 31.34
C SER A 168 21.82 5.78 31.84
N ALA A 169 20.62 6.14 31.37
CA ALA A 169 19.42 5.36 31.60
C ALA A 169 19.50 4.00 30.86
N PRO A 170 19.03 2.90 31.47
CA PRO A 170 19.11 1.56 30.89
C PRO A 170 18.24 1.43 29.62
N PRO A 171 18.61 0.53 28.67
CA PRO A 171 17.81 0.26 27.48
C PRO A 171 16.58 -0.56 27.89
N GLY A 172 15.49 0.13 28.21
CA GLY A 172 14.26 -0.47 28.72
C GLY A 172 13.14 -0.48 27.69
N SER A 173 13.09 -1.54 26.89
CA SER A 173 11.89 -2.07 26.21
C SER A 173 11.15 -1.13 25.25
N THR A 174 11.77 -0.87 24.10
CA THR A 174 11.01 -0.68 22.86
C THR A 174 10.26 -1.97 22.55
N VAL A 175 8.93 -1.98 22.72
CA VAL A 175 8.11 -2.90 21.92
C VAL A 175 8.10 -2.33 20.51
N SER A 176 9.15 -2.68 19.75
CA SER A 176 9.28 -2.41 18.33
C SER A 176 8.26 -3.24 17.56
N GLY A 177 6.99 -2.85 17.63
CA GLY A 177 6.04 -3.21 16.59
C GLY A 177 6.48 -2.46 15.33
N ARG A 178 7.13 -3.14 14.39
CA ARG A 178 7.50 -2.57 13.08
C ARG A 178 6.23 -1.99 12.45
N SER A 179 6.05 -0.68 12.52
CA SER A 179 4.94 -0.01 11.86
C SER A 179 5.26 0.09 10.37
N TRP A 180 4.33 -0.39 9.54
CA TRP A 180 4.42 -0.28 8.10
C TRP A 180 3.34 0.70 7.63
N ASP A 181 3.77 1.77 6.98
CA ASP A 181 2.89 2.71 6.31
C ASP A 181 2.69 2.27 4.86
N ILE A 182 1.53 2.54 4.27
CA ILE A 182 1.33 2.34 2.84
C ILE A 182 1.45 3.68 2.14
N ALA A 183 2.19 3.74 1.03
CA ALA A 183 2.26 4.92 0.18
C ALA A 183 1.77 4.62 -1.23
N ILE A 184 0.92 5.49 -1.77
CA ILE A 184 0.51 5.47 -3.18
C ILE A 184 1.11 6.69 -3.87
N ILE A 185 1.78 6.46 -5.00
CA ILE A 185 2.60 7.45 -5.68
C ILE A 185 2.26 7.50 -7.18
N PRO A 186 1.25 8.27 -7.60
CA PRO A 186 1.07 8.64 -9.00
C PRO A 186 2.21 9.55 -9.47
N LYS A 187 2.71 9.29 -10.67
CA LYS A 187 3.89 9.96 -11.24
C LYS A 187 3.64 10.35 -12.69
N ALA A 188 3.93 11.61 -13.01
CA ALA A 188 4.15 12.06 -14.37
C ALA A 188 5.66 12.03 -14.65
N SER A 189 6.04 11.70 -15.88
CA SER A 189 7.45 11.49 -16.20
C SER A 189 7.80 12.01 -17.58
N THR A 190 9.09 12.24 -17.77
CA THR A 190 9.72 12.19 -19.09
C THR A 190 10.48 10.86 -19.19
N PHE A 191 10.49 10.22 -20.35
CA PHE A 191 11.28 9.01 -20.57
C PHE A 191 12.06 9.15 -21.88
N LYS A 192 13.33 8.78 -21.80
CA LYS A 192 14.23 8.73 -22.95
C LYS A 192 14.72 7.32 -23.18
N LEU A 193 14.41 6.75 -24.35
CA LEU A 193 14.87 5.44 -24.75
C LEU A 193 16.39 5.43 -24.93
N ALA A 194 17.06 4.36 -24.51
CA ALA A 194 18.52 4.25 -24.61
C ALA A 194 18.98 4.02 -26.06
N GLU A 195 18.22 3.23 -26.82
CA GLU A 195 18.53 2.87 -28.21
C GLU A 195 17.38 3.29 -29.12
N SER A 196 17.63 4.33 -29.93
CA SER A 196 16.66 4.83 -30.92
C SER A 196 16.78 4.13 -32.27
N ASN A 197 17.92 3.54 -32.61
CA ASN A 197 18.11 2.80 -33.85
C ASN A 197 18.21 1.32 -33.53
N GLN A 198 17.24 0.53 -33.97
CA GLN A 198 17.23 -0.91 -33.76
C GLN A 198 16.42 -1.63 -34.84
N VAL A 199 16.55 -2.95 -34.87
CA VAL A 199 15.78 -3.81 -35.77
C VAL A 199 14.49 -4.20 -35.05
N VAL A 200 13.35 -3.93 -35.66
CA VAL A 200 12.02 -4.29 -35.14
C VAL A 200 11.32 -5.09 -36.23
N ALA A 201 10.88 -6.31 -35.89
CA ALA A 201 10.29 -7.27 -36.84
C ALA A 201 11.17 -7.50 -38.09
N GLY A 202 12.49 -7.64 -37.90
CA GLY A 202 13.45 -7.81 -38.99
C GLY A 202 13.72 -6.56 -39.85
N LEU A 203 13.12 -5.40 -39.52
CA LEU A 203 13.25 -4.16 -40.28
C LEU A 203 14.02 -3.10 -39.50
N ALA A 204 14.98 -2.45 -40.17
CA ALA A 204 15.69 -1.31 -39.60
C ALA A 204 14.68 -0.21 -39.24
N SER A 205 14.68 0.19 -37.97
CA SER A 205 13.69 1.10 -37.41
C SER A 205 14.35 2.23 -36.61
N ASN A 206 13.81 3.43 -36.76
CA ASN A 206 14.19 4.60 -35.98
C ASN A 206 13.03 4.96 -35.04
N ILE A 207 13.26 4.79 -33.74
CA ILE A 207 12.32 5.08 -32.67
C ILE A 207 12.62 6.48 -32.15
N ASN A 208 11.60 7.33 -32.06
CA ASN A 208 11.72 8.61 -31.40
C ASN A 208 12.13 8.37 -29.94
N PRO A 209 13.31 8.85 -29.51
CA PRO A 209 13.81 8.54 -28.19
C PRO A 209 12.99 9.20 -27.09
N THR A 210 12.16 10.21 -27.39
CA THR A 210 11.35 10.92 -26.39
C THR A 210 9.94 10.35 -26.36
N SER A 211 9.62 9.63 -25.28
CA SER A 211 8.31 8.97 -25.14
C SER A 211 7.23 9.94 -24.69
N ARG A 212 6.02 9.79 -25.24
CA ARG A 212 4.83 10.57 -24.87
C ARG A 212 3.53 9.79 -25.15
N PRO A 213 2.58 9.71 -24.20
CA PRO A 213 2.68 10.12 -22.80
C PRO A 213 3.57 9.16 -21.98
N VAL A 214 3.95 9.57 -20.77
CA VAL A 214 4.66 8.73 -19.81
C VAL A 214 4.05 8.92 -18.43
N PHE A 215 3.57 7.83 -17.82
CA PHE A 215 3.04 7.86 -16.46
C PHE A 215 3.47 6.63 -15.68
N GLY A 216 3.46 6.75 -14.36
CA GLY A 216 3.69 5.64 -13.46
C GLY A 216 2.77 5.70 -12.25
N LEU A 217 2.46 4.53 -11.70
CA LEU A 217 1.78 4.38 -10.43
C LEU A 217 2.57 3.39 -9.59
N GLU A 218 2.94 3.80 -8.39
CA GLU A 218 3.68 2.95 -7.46
C GLU A 218 2.95 2.85 -6.12
N VAL A 219 2.94 1.65 -5.56
CA VAL A 219 2.42 1.38 -4.22
C VAL A 219 3.56 0.80 -3.39
N GLU A 220 3.82 1.35 -2.21
CA GLU A 220 4.89 0.93 -1.32
C GLU A 220 4.37 0.61 0.08
N TRP A 221 4.84 -0.47 0.68
CA TRP A 221 4.82 -0.72 2.12
C TRP A 221 6.14 -0.22 2.69
N ARG A 222 6.08 0.78 3.58
CA ARG A 222 7.23 1.49 4.13
C ARG A 222 7.37 1.20 5.61
N SER A 223 8.51 0.65 5.99
CA SER A 223 8.85 0.48 7.40
C SER A 223 9.36 1.77 8.03
N ASP A 224 9.18 1.87 9.34
CA ASP A 224 9.81 2.87 10.19
C ASP A 224 11.35 2.87 10.13
N PHE A 225 12.00 1.72 9.90
CA PHE A 225 13.45 1.63 9.73
C PHE A 225 13.96 2.01 8.32
N GLY A 226 13.09 2.54 7.46
CA GLY A 226 13.45 3.16 6.18
C GLY A 226 13.40 2.24 4.97
N VAL A 227 13.18 0.94 5.15
CA VAL A 227 12.98 0.01 4.02
C VAL A 227 11.56 0.16 3.48
N ALA A 228 11.42 0.19 2.16
CA ALA A 228 10.14 0.10 1.49
C ALA A 228 10.15 -1.03 0.45
N LEU A 229 9.05 -1.76 0.37
CA LEU A 229 8.79 -2.77 -0.66
C LEU A 229 7.56 -2.34 -1.43
N GLY A 230 7.55 -2.46 -2.75
CA GLY A 230 6.45 -1.93 -3.53
C GLY A 230 6.30 -2.53 -4.91
N GLY A 231 5.15 -2.26 -5.52
CA GLY A 231 4.87 -2.59 -6.91
C GLY A 231 4.69 -1.31 -7.72
N GLU A 232 5.21 -1.28 -8.94
CA GLU A 232 5.05 -0.17 -9.86
C GLU A 232 4.58 -0.64 -11.24
N ILE A 233 3.58 0.08 -11.75
CA ILE A 233 3.15 0.07 -13.14
C ILE A 233 3.74 1.31 -13.81
N PHE A 234 4.47 1.14 -14.90
CA PHE A 234 5.09 2.22 -15.66
C PHE A 234 4.76 2.09 -17.13
N TYR A 235 4.14 3.10 -17.71
CA TYR A 235 3.68 3.10 -19.09
C TYR A 235 4.30 4.22 -19.89
N TYR A 236 4.66 3.92 -21.14
CA TYR A 236 5.04 4.94 -22.10
C TYR A 236 4.73 4.53 -23.54
N LYS A 237 4.65 5.52 -24.43
CA LYS A 237 4.51 5.31 -25.87
C LYS A 237 5.65 5.97 -26.63
N ASN A 238 6.11 5.32 -27.69
CA ASN A 238 7.03 5.87 -28.68
C ASN A 238 6.45 5.79 -30.08
N GLU A 239 6.77 6.78 -30.90
CA GLU A 239 6.60 6.69 -32.35
C GLU A 239 7.86 6.09 -32.95
N LEU A 240 7.71 5.20 -33.93
CA LEU A 240 8.82 4.68 -34.71
C LEU A 240 8.55 4.74 -36.21
N THR A 241 9.62 4.87 -36.98
CA THR A 241 9.61 4.82 -38.44
C THR A 241 10.37 3.59 -38.88
N VAL A 242 9.73 2.75 -39.69
CA VAL A 242 10.26 1.48 -40.19
C VAL A 242 10.73 1.67 -41.62
N ALA A 243 11.89 1.12 -41.96
CA ALA A 243 12.44 1.18 -43.30
C ALA A 243 11.54 0.47 -44.33
N GLY A 244 11.27 1.15 -45.44
CA GLY A 244 10.47 0.67 -46.57
C GLY A 244 10.26 1.80 -47.60
N PRO A 245 9.90 1.49 -48.86
CA PRO A 245 9.49 2.49 -49.84
C PRO A 245 7.95 2.52 -50.02
N PRO A 246 7.22 3.52 -49.50
CA PRO A 246 7.66 4.61 -48.61
C PRO A 246 7.84 4.14 -47.14
N PRO A 247 8.55 4.92 -46.30
CA PRO A 247 8.74 4.57 -44.89
C PRO A 247 7.41 4.50 -44.15
N LEU A 248 7.25 3.46 -43.33
CA LEU A 248 6.02 3.25 -42.57
C LEU A 248 6.16 3.83 -41.17
N ARG A 249 5.09 4.46 -40.67
CA ARG A 249 5.00 4.90 -39.27
C ARG A 249 4.30 3.84 -38.43
N ALA A 250 4.82 3.60 -37.24
CA ALA A 250 4.24 2.71 -36.26
C ALA A 250 4.37 3.28 -34.85
N GLU A 251 3.60 2.72 -33.94
CA GLU A 251 3.64 3.05 -32.52
C GLU A 251 4.14 1.86 -31.72
N GLN A 252 4.86 2.15 -30.65
CA GLN A 252 5.30 1.20 -29.64
C GLN A 252 4.74 1.62 -28.30
N GLU A 253 3.87 0.80 -27.73
CA GLU A 253 3.34 0.94 -26.37
C GLU A 253 4.09 0.00 -25.45
N VAL A 254 4.59 0.49 -24.32
CA VAL A 254 5.30 -0.33 -23.34
C VAL A 254 4.65 -0.17 -21.99
N LEU A 255 4.33 -1.31 -21.36
CA LEU A 255 3.81 -1.40 -20.01
C LEU A 255 4.75 -2.26 -19.18
N ALA A 256 5.39 -1.67 -18.17
CA ALA A 256 6.28 -2.34 -17.25
C ALA A 256 5.60 -2.57 -15.90
N PHE A 257 5.69 -3.79 -15.39
CA PHE A 257 5.28 -4.17 -14.05
C PHE A 257 6.50 -4.59 -13.26
N THR A 258 6.77 -3.91 -12.15
CA THR A 258 8.01 -4.11 -11.37
C THR A 258 7.73 -4.21 -9.89
N ALA A 259 8.43 -5.12 -9.21
CA ALA A 259 8.53 -5.18 -7.77
C ALA A 259 9.83 -4.49 -7.34
N ASN A 260 9.72 -3.54 -6.42
CA ASN A 260 10.79 -2.62 -6.02
C ASN A 260 11.11 -2.79 -4.54
N GLY A 261 12.40 -2.80 -4.22
CA GLY A 261 12.92 -2.56 -2.88
C GLY A 261 13.63 -1.21 -2.84
N LYS A 262 13.30 -0.38 -1.85
CA LYS A 262 13.92 0.93 -1.63
C LYS A 262 14.37 1.08 -0.19
N TYR A 263 15.35 1.94 0.00
CA TYR A 263 15.77 2.42 1.30
C TYR A 263 15.70 3.95 1.32
N TYR A 264 14.87 4.49 2.21
CA TYR A 264 14.73 5.91 2.49
C TYR A 264 15.65 6.30 3.64
N PHE A 265 16.64 7.14 3.33
CA PHE A 265 17.52 7.73 4.32
C PHE A 265 16.77 8.87 5.04
N ARG A 266 16.84 8.89 6.36
CA ARG A 266 16.27 9.98 7.17
C ARG A 266 17.29 11.12 7.28
N ALA A 267 17.41 11.93 6.24
CA ALA A 267 18.31 13.09 6.25
C ALA A 267 17.77 14.23 7.13
N ALA A 268 16.45 14.42 7.13
CA ALA A 268 15.73 15.27 8.08
C ALA A 268 14.30 14.72 8.32
N SER A 269 13.57 15.31 9.27
CA SER A 269 12.16 14.92 9.55
C SER A 269 11.19 15.14 8.37
N TRP A 270 11.58 15.96 7.41
CA TRP A 270 10.79 16.32 6.23
C TRP A 270 11.48 15.95 4.91
N PHE A 271 12.71 15.43 4.93
CA PHE A 271 13.52 15.16 3.74
C PHE A 271 14.07 13.73 3.74
N TYR A 272 13.63 12.95 2.76
CA TYR A 272 13.88 11.52 2.67
C TYR A 272 14.46 11.15 1.30
N PRO A 273 15.78 11.33 1.08
CA PRO A 273 16.44 10.76 -0.09
C PRO A 273 16.31 9.24 -0.07
N PHE A 274 16.26 8.60 -1.24
CA PHE A 274 16.18 7.15 -1.34
C PHE A 274 17.00 6.58 -2.48
N LEU A 275 17.36 5.30 -2.32
CA LEU A 275 17.92 4.45 -3.35
C LEU A 275 17.13 3.15 -3.40
N GLY A 276 16.97 2.58 -4.59
CA GLY A 276 16.30 1.31 -4.74
C GLY A 276 16.62 0.60 -6.04
N ALA A 277 16.13 -0.63 -6.10
CA ALA A 277 16.21 -1.47 -7.27
C ALA A 277 14.94 -2.29 -7.40
N GLY A 278 14.63 -2.70 -8.62
CA GLY A 278 13.45 -3.51 -8.91
C GLY A 278 13.67 -4.51 -10.02
N ILE A 279 12.83 -5.53 -10.00
CA ILE A 279 12.76 -6.57 -11.02
C ILE A 279 11.32 -6.73 -11.48
N GLY A 280 11.12 -7.16 -12.71
CA GLY A 280 9.77 -7.25 -13.26
C GLY A 280 9.75 -7.75 -14.68
N PHE A 281 8.68 -7.39 -15.38
CA PHE A 281 8.49 -7.69 -16.79
C PHE A 281 7.93 -6.47 -17.52
N THR A 282 8.16 -6.45 -18.82
CA THR A 282 7.63 -5.44 -19.74
C THR A 282 6.88 -6.14 -20.85
N ASP A 283 5.67 -5.69 -21.10
CA ASP A 283 4.90 -6.02 -22.29
C ASP A 283 5.00 -4.85 -23.26
N THR A 284 5.28 -5.18 -24.52
CA THR A 284 5.39 -4.22 -25.61
C THR A 284 4.43 -4.58 -26.72
N LYS A 285 3.63 -3.60 -27.15
CA LYS A 285 2.68 -3.74 -28.24
C LYS A 285 3.05 -2.80 -29.38
N TYR A 286 3.04 -3.31 -30.59
CA TYR A 286 3.24 -2.54 -31.82
C TYR A 286 1.93 -2.38 -32.57
N SER A 287 1.72 -1.20 -33.16
CA SER A 287 0.55 -0.88 -33.98
C SER A 287 0.90 0.07 -35.13
N GLY A 288 0.02 0.18 -36.12
CA GLY A 288 0.22 1.00 -37.32
C GLY A 288 0.89 0.21 -38.44
N GLY A 289 2.01 0.72 -38.97
CA GLY A 289 2.75 0.09 -40.07
C GLY A 289 3.41 -1.26 -39.76
N ILE A 290 3.49 -1.61 -38.48
CA ILE A 290 3.84 -2.95 -37.98
C ILE A 290 2.89 -3.32 -36.84
N SER A 291 2.68 -4.62 -36.62
CA SER A 291 1.85 -5.12 -35.53
C SER A 291 2.50 -6.32 -34.87
N GLY A 292 2.26 -6.48 -33.57
CA GLY A 292 2.79 -7.59 -32.79
C GLY A 292 2.89 -7.28 -31.31
N ASP A 293 3.12 -8.32 -30.53
CA ASP A 293 3.38 -8.27 -29.10
C ASP A 293 4.73 -8.92 -28.79
N SER A 294 5.44 -8.35 -27.83
CA SER A 294 6.67 -8.93 -27.28
C SER A 294 6.70 -8.71 -25.77
N SER A 295 7.35 -9.61 -25.05
CA SER A 295 7.47 -9.51 -23.59
C SER A 295 8.90 -9.80 -23.17
N GLY A 296 9.29 -9.34 -21.98
CA GLY A 296 10.65 -9.52 -21.52
C GLY A 296 10.84 -9.20 -20.05
N PHE A 297 11.96 -9.66 -19.49
CA PHE A 297 12.35 -9.31 -18.14
C PHE A 297 12.84 -7.87 -18.07
N ALA A 298 12.49 -7.21 -16.96
CA ALA A 298 12.88 -5.85 -16.68
C ALA A 298 13.64 -5.76 -15.36
N TYR A 299 14.68 -4.94 -15.34
CA TYR A 299 15.42 -4.54 -14.15
C TYR A 299 15.41 -3.02 -14.07
N GLN A 300 15.32 -2.48 -12.86
CA GLN A 300 15.43 -1.03 -12.70
C GLN A 300 16.27 -0.61 -11.50
N GLY A 301 16.97 0.49 -11.69
CA GLY A 301 17.61 1.25 -10.62
C GLY A 301 16.83 2.55 -10.38
N LEU A 302 16.66 2.90 -9.11
CA LEU A 302 15.87 4.04 -8.66
C LEU A 302 16.70 4.87 -7.70
N ALA A 303 16.77 6.17 -7.92
CA ALA A 303 17.37 7.12 -6.99
C ALA A 303 16.52 8.38 -6.95
N GLY A 304 16.31 8.95 -5.77
CA GLY A 304 15.46 10.12 -5.68
C GLY A 304 15.33 10.66 -4.29
N MET A 305 14.29 11.46 -4.10
CA MET A 305 13.98 12.07 -2.83
C MET A 305 12.48 12.29 -2.67
N GLU A 306 12.05 12.23 -1.42
CA GLU A 306 10.70 12.62 -1.02
C GLU A 306 10.78 13.75 0.01
N ILE A 307 10.05 14.82 -0.25
CA ILE A 307 9.90 15.96 0.65
C ILE A 307 8.50 15.88 1.27
N ARG A 308 8.41 15.68 2.58
CA ARG A 308 7.16 15.50 3.33
C ARG A 308 6.91 16.71 4.24
N PRO A 309 6.37 17.83 3.71
CA PRO A 309 6.00 18.97 4.55
C PRO A 309 4.79 18.65 5.43
N LEU A 310 3.99 17.66 5.04
CA LEU A 310 2.79 17.19 5.73
C LEU A 310 2.99 15.71 6.12
N ARG A 311 2.32 15.25 7.17
CA ARG A 311 2.45 13.86 7.66
C ARG A 311 2.04 12.79 6.64
N HIS A 312 1.03 13.07 5.83
CA HIS A 312 0.38 12.08 4.93
C HIS A 312 0.61 12.39 3.45
N VAL A 313 1.31 13.48 3.13
CA VAL A 313 1.53 13.93 1.74
C VAL A 313 2.97 14.38 1.56
N GLY A 314 3.62 13.81 0.54
CA GLY A 314 4.98 14.17 0.14
C GLY A 314 5.07 14.52 -1.34
N LEU A 315 5.95 15.47 -1.67
CA LEU A 315 6.43 15.67 -3.03
C LEU A 315 7.49 14.61 -3.34
N TYR A 316 7.33 13.88 -4.43
CA TYR A 316 8.20 12.77 -4.81
C TYR A 316 8.94 13.08 -6.12
N LEU A 317 10.26 12.97 -6.10
CA LEU A 317 11.12 13.16 -7.26
C LEU A 317 12.02 11.94 -7.42
N SER A 318 12.07 11.36 -8.62
CA SER A 318 12.90 10.18 -8.86
C SER A 318 13.53 10.15 -10.24
N TYR A 319 14.79 9.75 -10.25
CA TYR A 319 15.48 9.23 -11.42
C TYR A 319 15.31 7.71 -11.49
N LYS A 320 14.93 7.22 -12.67
CA LYS A 320 14.82 5.79 -12.98
C LYS A 320 15.74 5.43 -14.13
N GLN A 321 16.47 4.34 -13.99
CA GLN A 321 17.11 3.63 -15.10
C GLN A 321 16.39 2.29 -15.29
N LEU A 322 15.71 2.11 -16.41
CA LEU A 322 15.05 0.86 -16.79
C LEU A 322 15.93 0.12 -17.79
N LEU A 323 16.20 -1.15 -17.51
CA LEU A 323 16.88 -2.08 -18.41
C LEU A 323 15.88 -3.17 -18.77
N SER A 324 15.48 -3.22 -20.03
CA SER A 324 14.61 -4.27 -20.53
C SER A 324 14.87 -4.56 -22.01
N THR A 325 14.75 -5.83 -22.36
CA THR A 325 14.74 -6.33 -23.74
C THR A 325 13.53 -7.25 -23.85
N THR A 326 12.63 -6.93 -24.77
CA THR A 326 11.47 -7.77 -25.08
C THR A 326 11.79 -8.68 -26.25
N GLU A 327 11.19 -9.86 -26.25
CA GLU A 327 11.32 -10.87 -27.29
C GLU A 327 9.93 -11.26 -27.78
N ASP A 328 9.76 -11.35 -29.10
CA ASP A 328 8.52 -11.85 -29.70
C ASP A 328 8.55 -13.39 -29.86
N LYS A 329 7.49 -13.96 -30.43
CA LYS A 329 7.40 -15.42 -30.66
C LYS A 329 8.37 -15.93 -31.74
N ALA A 330 8.90 -15.05 -32.59
CA ALA A 330 9.88 -15.37 -33.61
C ALA A 330 11.32 -15.29 -33.08
N GLY A 331 11.52 -14.85 -31.83
CA GLY A 331 12.83 -14.68 -31.21
C GLY A 331 13.48 -13.32 -31.50
N GLU A 332 12.74 -12.39 -32.11
CA GLU A 332 13.23 -11.04 -32.40
C GLU A 332 13.27 -10.22 -31.12
N LYS A 333 14.41 -9.56 -30.88
CA LYS A 333 14.69 -8.83 -29.64
C LYS A 333 14.66 -7.34 -29.85
N VAL A 334 13.90 -6.63 -29.02
CA VAL A 334 13.82 -5.18 -29.03
C VAL A 334 14.18 -4.62 -27.66
N LYS A 335 15.08 -3.64 -27.62
CA LYS A 335 15.47 -2.98 -26.38
C LYS A 335 14.49 -1.86 -26.07
N VAL A 336 13.86 -1.98 -24.91
CA VAL A 336 12.85 -1.04 -24.40
C VAL A 336 13.35 -0.35 -23.11
N GLY A 337 14.65 -0.49 -22.81
CA GLY A 337 15.30 0.18 -21.70
C GLY A 337 15.58 1.66 -21.96
N GLY A 338 15.65 2.44 -20.90
CA GLY A 338 15.84 3.89 -20.98
C GLY A 338 15.94 4.55 -19.62
N ARG A 339 15.84 5.88 -19.61
CA ARG A 339 15.98 6.73 -18.43
C ARG A 339 14.74 7.58 -18.24
N ALA A 340 14.29 7.73 -17.00
CA ALA A 340 13.16 8.56 -16.65
C ALA A 340 13.49 9.57 -15.55
N PHE A 341 12.98 10.78 -15.70
CA PHE A 341 12.82 11.72 -14.59
C PHE A 341 11.34 11.82 -14.28
N MET A 342 10.97 11.46 -13.05
CA MET A 342 9.59 11.36 -12.60
C MET A 342 9.35 12.35 -11.47
N GLY A 343 8.23 13.06 -11.56
CA GLY A 343 7.67 13.87 -10.48
C GLY A 343 6.31 13.32 -10.10
N GLY A 344 6.02 13.29 -8.80
CA GLY A 344 4.77 12.76 -8.30
C GLY A 344 4.43 13.27 -6.91
N MET A 345 3.32 12.77 -6.39
CA MET A 345 2.88 12.99 -5.03
C MET A 345 2.79 11.64 -4.34
N SER A 346 3.37 11.53 -3.16
CA SER A 346 3.25 10.37 -2.28
C SER A 346 2.14 10.64 -1.27
N ILE A 347 1.16 9.74 -1.20
CA ILE A 347 0.07 9.78 -0.23
C ILE A 347 0.26 8.60 0.72
N ILE A 348 0.46 8.88 2.00
CA ILE A 348 0.87 7.91 3.03
C ILE A 348 -0.31 7.64 3.98
N PHE A 349 -0.57 6.36 4.27
CA PHE A 349 -1.71 5.87 5.03
C PHE A 349 -1.32 5.06 6.27
#